data_AF-A0A946A531-F1
#
_entry.id   AF-A0A946A531-F1
#
_cell.length_a   1.000
_cell.length_b   1.000
_cell.length_c   1.000
_cell.angle_alpha   90.00
_cell.angle_beta   90.00
_cell.angle_gamma   90.00
#
_symmetry.space_group_name_H-M   'P 1'
#
loop_
_entity.id
_entity.type
_entity.pdbx_description
1 polymer ?
#
loop_
_entity_poly.entity_id
_entity_poly.type
_entity_poly.pdbx_seq_one_letter_code
_entity_poly.pdbx_strand_id
1 'polypeptide(L)'
;MRFLSADWIYPLHVSPIKDGVLQVSDKGEIINLFESRSEVSFDKLEKFEGLLCPGFVNAHCHLELSHLLGKAEKGKGFLDFVAAIQSRNKFNQEVIQNAIIKAEEQMIKNGIVAVGDISNTTDTLSQKQTGNLLYYNFIETFQINEKKIKETLTSAKIIRDKFRNSGMKATIVPHAPYSVPPKL
;
A
#
# COMPACT_ATOMS: atom_id res chain seq x y z
N MET A 1 13.36 -18.16 18.88
CA MET A 1 14.11 -17.07 18.22
C MET A 1 14.68 -17.57 16.91
N ARG A 2 14.91 -16.68 15.94
CA ARG A 2 15.43 -17.01 14.60
C ARG A 2 16.69 -16.20 14.28
N PHE A 3 17.59 -16.77 13.48
CA PHE A 3 18.82 -16.13 13.02
C PHE A 3 18.91 -16.24 11.50
N LEU A 4 18.55 -15.17 10.80
CA LEU A 4 18.46 -15.14 9.35
C LEU A 4 19.75 -14.59 8.77
N SER A 5 20.37 -15.28 7.83
CA SER A 5 21.56 -14.80 7.11
C SER A 5 21.33 -14.87 5.61
N ALA A 6 21.91 -13.93 4.88
CA ALA A 6 21.92 -13.89 3.43
C ALA A 6 23.33 -13.59 2.92
N ASP A 7 23.55 -13.53 1.61
CA ASP A 7 24.83 -13.07 1.06
C ASP A 7 25.07 -11.59 1.41
N TRP A 8 23.98 -10.81 1.43
CA TRP A 8 23.97 -9.44 1.94
C TRP A 8 22.72 -9.13 2.74
N ILE A 9 22.88 -8.36 3.82
CA ILE A 9 21.79 -7.73 4.55
C ILE A 9 21.81 -6.22 4.30
N TYR A 10 20.65 -5.65 3.95
CA TYR A 10 20.44 -4.22 3.72
C TYR A 10 19.61 -3.61 4.87
N PRO A 11 20.23 -3.19 5.97
CA PRO A 11 19.52 -2.67 7.15
C PRO A 11 19.05 -1.20 7.00
N LEU A 12 19.40 -0.54 5.90
CA LEU A 12 19.04 0.84 5.49
C LEU A 12 19.58 2.00 6.37
N HIS A 13 20.02 1.76 7.60
CA HIS A 13 20.60 2.78 8.48
C HIS A 13 22.15 2.76 8.52
N VAL A 14 22.75 1.71 7.96
CA VAL A 14 24.20 1.55 7.76
C VAL A 14 24.46 0.92 6.38
N SER A 15 25.74 0.81 6.00
CA SER A 15 26.12 0.16 4.74
C SER A 15 25.68 -1.30 4.71
N PRO A 16 25.40 -1.88 3.52
CA PRO A 16 25.07 -3.30 3.39
C PRO A 16 26.15 -4.20 4.00
N ILE A 17 25.73 -5.24 4.70
CA ILE A 17 26.60 -6.15 5.43
C ILE A 17 26.68 -7.45 4.64
N LYS A 18 27.89 -7.79 4.17
CA LYS A 18 28.16 -9.08 3.54
C LYS A 18 28.20 -10.15 4.61
N ASP A 19 27.54 -11.29 4.36
CA ASP A 19 27.49 -12.41 5.31
C ASP A 19 26.98 -12.01 6.70
N GLY A 20 26.11 -10.99 6.79
CA GLY A 20 25.50 -10.55 8.04
C GLY A 20 24.47 -11.55 8.58
N VAL A 21 24.03 -11.35 9.83
CA VAL A 21 22.97 -12.14 10.47
C VAL A 21 21.96 -11.23 11.18
N LEU A 22 20.69 -11.38 10.84
CA LEU A 22 19.56 -10.73 11.50
C LEU A 22 19.00 -11.64 12.59
N GLN A 23 18.97 -11.16 13.82
CA GLN A 23 18.33 -11.88 14.92
C GLN A 23 16.90 -11.41 15.10
N VAL A 24 15.96 -12.36 15.09
CA VAL A 24 14.52 -12.10 15.18
C VAL A 24 13.94 -12.80 16.41
N SER A 25 13.17 -12.07 17.21
CA SER A 25 12.48 -12.61 18.38
C SER A 25 11.34 -13.55 17.98
N ASP A 26 10.81 -14.33 18.93
CA ASP A 26 9.63 -15.17 18.69
C ASP A 26 8.35 -14.36 18.38
N LYS A 27 8.38 -13.05 18.63
CA LYS A 27 7.32 -12.10 18.26
C LYS A 27 7.53 -11.45 16.87
N GLY A 28 8.61 -11.80 16.17
CA GLY A 28 8.92 -11.23 14.86
C GLY A 28 9.65 -9.88 14.91
N GLU A 29 10.16 -9.46 16.07
CA GLU A 29 10.88 -8.20 16.22
C GLU A 29 12.37 -8.40 15.88
N ILE A 30 12.94 -7.44 15.16
CA ILE A 30 14.39 -7.39 14.95
C ILE A 30 15.04 -6.97 16.28
N ILE A 31 15.89 -7.82 16.83
CA ILE A 31 16.52 -7.59 18.15
C ILE A 31 18.03 -7.41 18.06
N ASN A 32 18.67 -7.88 17.00
CA ASN A 32 20.10 -7.64 16.77
C ASN A 32 20.47 -7.77 15.28
N LEU A 33 21.60 -7.18 14.92
CA LEU A 33 22.24 -7.28 13.62
C LEU A 33 23.73 -7.57 13.83
N PHE A 34 24.16 -8.77 13.45
CA PHE A 34 25.57 -9.18 13.48
C PHE A 34 26.22 -8.90 12.14
N GLU A 35 27.49 -8.48 12.16
CA GLU A 35 28.26 -8.12 10.98
C GLU A 35 28.84 -9.35 10.26
N SER A 36 28.90 -10.50 10.94
CA SER A 36 29.42 -11.74 10.39
C SER A 36 28.71 -12.99 10.92
N ARG A 37 28.56 -14.00 10.04
CA ARG A 37 28.15 -15.38 10.40
C ARG A 37 28.98 -15.99 11.53
N SER A 38 30.24 -15.58 11.72
CA SER A 38 31.10 -16.11 12.79
C SER A 38 30.67 -15.72 14.20
N GLU A 39 29.84 -14.69 14.34
CA GLU A 39 29.34 -14.21 15.64
C GLU A 39 28.18 -15.08 16.18
N VAL A 40 27.65 -15.98 15.36
CA VAL A 40 26.52 -16.85 15.70
C VAL A 40 26.91 -18.30 15.40
N SER A 41 26.51 -19.23 16.27
CA SER A 41 26.74 -20.66 16.05
C SER A 41 26.10 -21.11 14.73
N PHE A 42 26.88 -21.79 13.88
CA PHE A 42 26.49 -22.14 12.51
C PHE A 42 25.20 -22.97 12.44
N ASP A 43 24.97 -23.83 13.42
CA ASP A 43 23.79 -24.69 13.59
C ASP A 43 22.48 -23.91 13.79
N LYS A 44 22.56 -22.61 14.16
CA LYS A 44 21.39 -21.74 14.35
C LYS A 44 21.03 -20.92 13.12
N LEU A 45 21.90 -20.88 12.10
CA LEU A 45 21.76 -19.98 10.95
C LEU A 45 20.75 -20.53 9.93
N GLU A 46 19.69 -19.77 9.69
CA GLU A 46 18.80 -19.93 8.55
C GLU A 46 19.38 -19.12 7.37
N LYS A 47 19.94 -19.81 6.38
CA LYS A 47 20.65 -19.17 5.26
C LYS A 47 19.77 -19.07 4.03
N PHE A 48 19.76 -17.89 3.44
CA PHE A 48 19.09 -17.57 2.18
C PHE A 48 20.12 -17.12 1.15
N GLU A 49 19.92 -17.51 -0.11
CA GLU A 49 20.72 -16.99 -1.22
C GLU A 49 20.22 -15.59 -1.63
N GLY A 50 21.14 -14.69 -1.94
CA GLY A 50 20.83 -13.33 -2.39
C GLY A 50 20.80 -12.30 -1.26
N LEU A 51 19.82 -11.38 -1.33
CA LEU A 51 19.77 -10.18 -0.49
C LEU A 51 18.59 -10.25 0.47
N LEU A 52 18.83 -9.90 1.74
CA LEU A 52 17.78 -9.67 2.72
C LEU A 52 17.62 -8.16 2.96
N CYS A 53 16.42 -7.65 2.78
CA CYS A 53 16.09 -6.24 3.00
C CYS A 53 14.70 -6.10 3.67
N PRO A 54 14.39 -4.93 4.26
CA PRO A 54 13.04 -4.65 4.72
C PRO A 54 12.01 -4.80 3.59
N GLY A 55 10.81 -5.26 3.95
CA GLY A 55 9.68 -5.26 3.03
C GLY A 55 9.38 -3.86 2.49
N PHE A 56 8.90 -3.78 1.26
CA PHE A 56 8.65 -2.52 0.59
C PHE A 56 7.38 -1.83 1.10
N VAL A 57 7.39 -0.50 1.03
CA VAL A 57 6.22 0.34 1.28
C VAL A 57 5.76 0.91 -0.05
N ASN A 58 4.56 0.55 -0.49
CA ASN A 58 3.90 1.23 -1.59
C ASN A 58 3.23 2.50 -1.05
N ALA A 59 3.93 3.63 -1.09
CA ALA A 59 3.48 4.85 -0.44
C ALA A 59 2.22 5.47 -1.07
N HIS A 60 1.86 5.08 -2.29
CA HIS A 60 0.72 5.65 -3.01
C HIS A 60 0.20 4.70 -4.10
N CYS A 61 -1.07 4.32 -3.99
CA CYS A 61 -1.82 3.67 -5.07
C CYS A 61 -3.31 4.00 -5.01
N HIS A 62 -4.06 3.57 -6.03
CA HIS A 62 -5.52 3.56 -6.04
C HIS A 62 -6.01 2.12 -6.22
N LEU A 63 -6.04 1.34 -5.15
CA LEU A 63 -6.42 -0.08 -5.19
C LEU A 63 -7.87 -0.26 -5.66
N GLU A 64 -8.77 0.67 -5.34
CA GLU A 64 -10.16 0.66 -5.79
C GLU A 64 -10.33 0.74 -7.32
N LEU A 65 -9.29 1.18 -8.04
CA LEU A 65 -9.29 1.32 -9.51
C LEU A 65 -8.61 0.13 -10.22
N SER A 66 -8.28 -0.94 -9.50
CA SER A 66 -7.52 -2.08 -10.05
C SER A 66 -8.18 -2.74 -11.26
N HIS A 67 -9.51 -2.68 -11.38
CA HIS A 67 -10.26 -3.19 -12.55
C HIS A 67 -10.03 -2.39 -13.84
N LEU A 68 -9.42 -1.21 -13.74
CA LEU A 68 -9.03 -0.39 -14.89
C LEU A 68 -7.64 -0.72 -15.44
N LEU A 69 -6.93 -1.70 -14.85
CA LEU A 69 -5.63 -2.13 -15.33
C LEU A 69 -5.70 -2.45 -16.83
N GLY A 70 -4.84 -1.79 -17.62
CA GLY A 70 -4.76 -1.97 -19.07
C GLY A 70 -5.88 -1.32 -19.89
N LYS A 71 -6.79 -0.53 -19.29
CA LYS A 71 -7.88 0.15 -20.01
C LYS A 71 -7.47 1.47 -20.66
N ALA A 72 -6.51 2.17 -20.08
CA ALA A 72 -5.95 3.38 -20.66
C ALA A 72 -4.84 3.02 -21.66
N GLU A 73 -4.98 3.47 -22.90
CA GLU A 73 -3.95 3.26 -23.93
C GLU A 73 -2.76 4.21 -23.71
N LYS A 74 -1.56 3.65 -23.79
CA LYS A 74 -0.31 4.41 -23.63
C LYS A 74 -0.11 5.34 -24.83
N GLY A 75 0.46 6.51 -24.58
CA GLY A 75 0.82 7.47 -25.63
C GLY A 75 -0.32 8.34 -26.15
N LYS A 76 -1.55 8.18 -25.64
CA LYS A 76 -2.71 8.99 -26.03
C LYS A 76 -2.89 10.29 -25.23
N GLY A 77 -2.10 10.48 -24.18
CA GLY A 77 -2.08 11.71 -23.39
C GLY A 77 -3.12 11.72 -22.25
N PHE A 78 -3.22 12.86 -21.58
CA PHE A 78 -3.94 12.99 -20.30
C PHE A 78 -5.47 12.92 -20.45
N LEU A 79 -6.04 13.49 -21.52
CA LEU A 79 -7.50 13.51 -21.70
C LEU A 79 -8.08 12.10 -21.89
N ASP A 80 -7.40 11.27 -22.68
CA ASP A 80 -7.77 9.86 -22.86
C ASP A 80 -7.62 9.06 -21.56
N PHE A 81 -6.58 9.37 -20.76
CA PHE A 81 -6.44 8.79 -19.43
C PHE A 81 -7.63 9.14 -18.53
N VAL A 82 -8.03 10.42 -18.47
CA VAL A 82 -9.21 10.85 -17.68
C VAL A 82 -10.48 10.17 -18.16
N ALA A 83 -10.68 10.02 -19.48
CA ALA A 83 -11.82 9.31 -20.04
C ALA A 83 -11.85 7.83 -19.62
N ALA A 84 -10.70 7.16 -19.56
CA ALA A 84 -10.59 5.80 -19.04
C ALA A 84 -11.00 5.73 -17.56
N ILE A 85 -10.55 6.69 -16.73
CA ILE A 85 -10.95 6.76 -15.30
C ILE A 85 -12.45 6.99 -15.14
N GLN A 86 -13.07 7.83 -15.99
CA GLN A 86 -14.53 8.07 -15.95
C GLN A 86 -15.34 6.80 -16.24
N SER A 87 -14.75 5.81 -16.92
CA SER A 87 -15.40 4.53 -17.18
C SER A 87 -15.51 3.62 -15.94
N ARG A 88 -14.91 3.98 -14.80
CA ARG A 88 -14.86 3.17 -13.57
C ARG A 88 -16.23 2.68 -13.07
N ASN A 89 -17.29 3.46 -13.30
CA ASN A 89 -18.65 3.15 -12.86
C ASN A 89 -19.39 2.15 -13.78
N LYS A 90 -18.77 1.70 -14.88
CA LYS A 90 -19.38 0.77 -15.85
C LYS A 90 -19.19 -0.71 -15.50
N PHE A 91 -18.51 -0.99 -14.39
CA PHE A 91 -18.18 -2.35 -13.98
C PHE A 91 -19.06 -2.77 -12.81
N ASN A 92 -19.44 -4.05 -12.79
CA ASN A 92 -20.17 -4.60 -11.66
C ASN A 92 -19.22 -4.82 -10.46
N GLN A 93 -19.82 -5.00 -9.28
CA GLN A 93 -19.06 -5.14 -8.03
C GLN A 93 -18.16 -6.38 -8.02
N GLU A 94 -18.59 -7.49 -8.62
CA GLU A 94 -17.79 -8.73 -8.66
C GLU A 94 -16.45 -8.52 -9.41
N VAL A 95 -16.48 -7.84 -10.55
CA VAL A 95 -15.27 -7.52 -11.33
C VAL A 95 -14.33 -6.61 -10.54
N ILE A 96 -14.88 -5.62 -9.83
CA ILE A 96 -14.10 -4.69 -8.99
C ILE A 96 -13.41 -5.47 -7.86
N GLN A 97 -14.15 -6.29 -7.11
CA GLN A 97 -13.59 -7.07 -5.99
C GLN A 97 -12.53 -8.07 -6.45
N ASN A 98 -12.77 -8.79 -7.55
CA ASN A 98 -11.79 -9.71 -8.11
C ASN A 98 -10.50 -9.01 -8.54
N ALA A 99 -10.59 -7.78 -9.05
CA ALA A 99 -9.42 -7.01 -9.43
C ALA A 99 -8.65 -6.49 -8.20
N ILE A 100 -9.35 -6.07 -7.14
CA ILE A 100 -8.76 -5.66 -5.86
C ILE A 100 -7.96 -6.80 -5.24
N ILE A 101 -8.53 -8.01 -5.17
CA ILE A 101 -7.87 -9.21 -4.64
C ILE A 101 -6.57 -9.50 -5.40
N LYS A 102 -6.66 -9.57 -6.74
CA LYS A 102 -5.49 -9.84 -7.59
C LYS A 102 -4.40 -8.79 -7.47
N ALA A 103 -4.78 -7.52 -7.32
CA ALA A 103 -3.81 -6.43 -7.15
C ALA A 103 -3.11 -6.51 -5.78
N GLU A 104 -3.83 -6.85 -4.70
CA GLU A 104 -3.21 -7.09 -3.39
C GLU A 104 -2.26 -8.29 -3.42
N GLU A 105 -2.68 -9.42 -4.01
CA GLU A 105 -1.82 -10.60 -4.19
C GLU A 105 -0.54 -10.25 -4.96
N GLN A 106 -0.67 -9.43 -6.01
CA GLN A 106 0.49 -8.95 -6.75
C GLN A 106 1.41 -8.09 -5.88
N MET A 107 0.88 -7.20 -5.04
CA MET A 107 1.69 -6.39 -4.12
C MET A 107 2.48 -7.27 -3.16
N ILE A 108 1.82 -8.24 -2.53
CA ILE A 108 2.44 -9.20 -1.60
C ILE A 108 3.56 -9.97 -2.29
N LYS A 109 3.29 -10.50 -3.50
CA LYS A 109 4.29 -11.26 -4.28
C LYS A 109 5.53 -10.42 -4.64
N ASN A 110 5.38 -9.11 -4.75
CA ASN A 110 6.49 -8.19 -5.00
C ASN A 110 7.16 -7.67 -3.70
N GLY A 111 6.86 -8.27 -2.55
CA GLY A 111 7.52 -7.95 -1.27
C GLY A 111 7.01 -6.68 -0.60
N ILE A 112 5.85 -6.16 -1.01
CA ILE A 112 5.20 -5.03 -0.32
C ILE A 112 4.58 -5.54 0.98
N VAL A 113 4.78 -4.79 2.07
CA VAL A 113 4.25 -5.11 3.41
C VAL A 113 3.35 -4.01 3.97
N ALA A 114 3.41 -2.80 3.40
CA ALA A 114 2.57 -1.67 3.78
C ALA A 114 2.20 -0.80 2.58
N VAL A 115 1.01 -0.20 2.63
CA VAL A 115 0.42 0.56 1.53
C VAL A 115 -0.24 1.84 2.03
N GLY A 116 0.12 2.95 1.42
CA GLY A 116 -0.66 4.19 1.44
C GLY A 116 -1.66 4.17 0.28
N ASP A 117 -2.92 3.91 0.56
CA ASP A 117 -3.94 3.74 -0.48
C ASP A 117 -4.91 4.93 -0.52
N ILE A 118 -5.11 5.46 -1.72
CA ILE A 118 -6.12 6.47 -1.99
C ILE A 118 -7.48 5.79 -2.22
N SER A 119 -8.50 6.25 -1.50
CA SER A 119 -9.87 5.72 -1.58
C SER A 119 -10.89 6.85 -1.81
N ASN A 120 -11.68 6.75 -2.87
CA ASN A 120 -12.89 7.52 -3.09
C ASN A 120 -14.16 6.75 -2.68
N THR A 121 -14.10 5.44 -2.51
CA THR A 121 -15.22 4.57 -2.10
C THR A 121 -14.84 3.67 -0.92
N THR A 122 -15.73 2.74 -0.57
CA THR A 122 -15.48 1.68 0.42
C THR A 122 -15.20 0.31 -0.21
N ASP A 123 -15.00 0.24 -1.51
CA ASP A 123 -14.89 -1.04 -2.23
C ASP A 123 -13.68 -1.87 -1.77
N THR A 124 -12.63 -1.22 -1.29
CA THR A 124 -11.42 -1.90 -0.79
C THR A 124 -11.51 -2.37 0.66
N LEU A 125 -12.58 -1.99 1.39
CA LEU A 125 -12.63 -2.15 2.85
C LEU A 125 -12.62 -3.62 3.29
N SER A 126 -13.46 -4.45 2.68
CA SER A 126 -13.56 -5.89 2.99
C SER A 126 -12.22 -6.61 2.77
N GLN A 127 -11.55 -6.32 1.65
CA GLN A 127 -10.25 -6.92 1.36
C GLN A 127 -9.20 -6.50 2.38
N LYS A 128 -9.11 -5.21 2.69
CA LYS A 128 -8.13 -4.70 3.66
C LYS A 128 -8.32 -5.30 5.05
N GLN A 129 -9.57 -5.62 5.45
CA GLN A 129 -9.88 -6.26 6.73
C GLN A 129 -9.37 -7.70 6.87
N THR A 130 -8.94 -8.34 5.77
CA THR A 130 -8.27 -9.64 5.84
C THR A 130 -6.91 -9.56 6.52
N GLY A 131 -6.30 -8.38 6.60
CA GLY A 131 -5.07 -8.14 7.37
C GLY A 131 -3.78 -8.59 6.68
N ASN A 132 -3.80 -8.82 5.36
CA ASN A 132 -2.62 -9.27 4.62
C ASN A 132 -1.51 -8.22 4.52
N LEU A 133 -1.87 -6.94 4.48
CA LEU A 133 -0.95 -5.79 4.40
C LEU A 133 -1.31 -4.71 5.42
N LEU A 134 -0.34 -3.90 5.81
CA LEU A 134 -0.59 -2.72 6.63
C LEU A 134 -1.08 -1.56 5.76
N TYR A 135 -2.32 -1.11 5.99
CA TYR A 135 -2.90 -0.01 5.21
C TYR A 135 -2.99 1.30 5.99
N TYR A 136 -2.67 2.39 5.29
CA TYR A 136 -3.08 3.74 5.65
C TYR A 136 -3.97 4.30 4.53
N ASN A 137 -5.19 4.70 4.86
CA ASN A 137 -6.19 5.05 3.86
C ASN A 137 -6.36 6.57 3.74
N PHE A 138 -6.10 7.09 2.56
CA PHE A 138 -6.27 8.48 2.22
C PHE A 138 -7.61 8.66 1.50
N ILE A 139 -8.62 9.11 2.24
CA ILE A 139 -9.97 9.35 1.72
C ILE A 139 -9.94 10.63 0.90
N GLU A 140 -9.93 10.49 -0.41
CA GLU A 140 -9.66 11.60 -1.31
C GLU A 140 -10.92 12.41 -1.63
N THR A 141 -10.76 13.74 -1.63
CA THR A 141 -11.77 14.69 -2.07
C THR A 141 -11.42 15.28 -3.43
N PHE A 142 -12.43 15.36 -4.28
CA PHE A 142 -12.38 16.04 -5.56
C PHE A 142 -13.63 16.92 -5.69
N GLN A 143 -13.45 18.23 -5.83
CA GLN A 143 -14.57 19.16 -6.02
C GLN A 143 -14.07 20.48 -6.60
N ILE A 144 -14.55 20.88 -7.77
CA ILE A 144 -14.24 22.20 -8.36
C ILE A 144 -15.35 23.23 -8.15
N ASN A 145 -16.57 22.79 -7.85
CA ASN A 145 -17.72 23.67 -7.64
C ASN A 145 -17.86 24.00 -6.15
N GLU A 146 -17.60 25.27 -5.80
CA GLU A 146 -17.66 25.74 -4.40
C GLU A 146 -19.00 25.45 -3.71
N LYS A 147 -20.12 25.45 -4.46
CA LYS A 147 -21.45 25.19 -3.91
C LYS A 147 -21.61 23.76 -3.35
N LYS A 148 -20.73 22.83 -3.77
CA LYS A 148 -20.77 21.41 -3.37
C LYS A 148 -19.73 21.03 -2.32
N ILE A 149 -18.89 21.97 -1.86
CA ILE A 149 -17.83 21.72 -0.87
C ILE A 149 -18.38 21.03 0.39
N LYS A 150 -19.48 21.55 0.95
CA LYS A 150 -20.08 20.99 2.17
C LYS A 150 -20.55 19.56 1.99
N GLU A 151 -21.15 19.25 0.84
CA GLU A 151 -21.60 17.91 0.46
C GLU A 151 -20.39 16.97 0.32
N THR A 152 -19.36 17.37 -0.41
CA THR A 152 -18.12 16.60 -0.59
C THR A 152 -17.44 16.28 0.75
N LEU A 153 -17.31 17.25 1.66
CA LEU A 153 -16.73 17.02 2.98
C LEU A 153 -17.58 16.07 3.82
N THR A 154 -18.91 16.14 3.70
CA THR A 154 -19.82 15.26 4.41
C THR A 154 -19.64 13.82 3.92
N SER A 155 -19.63 13.59 2.61
CA SER A 155 -19.40 12.27 2.02
C SER A 155 -18.03 11.70 2.39
N ALA A 156 -16.97 12.52 2.34
CA ALA A 156 -15.63 12.10 2.71
C ALA A 156 -15.52 11.71 4.20
N LYS A 157 -16.20 12.45 5.09
CA LYS A 157 -16.30 12.09 6.52
C LYS A 157 -17.02 10.75 6.69
N ILE A 158 -18.13 10.51 6.00
CA ILE A 158 -18.86 9.24 6.05
C ILE A 158 -17.96 8.07 5.63
N ILE A 159 -17.23 8.20 4.52
CA ILE A 159 -16.32 7.15 4.04
C ILE A 159 -15.19 6.92 5.05
N ARG A 160 -14.53 7.98 5.52
CA ARG A 160 -13.48 7.91 6.54
C ARG A 160 -13.97 7.19 7.79
N ASP A 161 -15.18 7.51 8.24
CA ASP A 161 -15.73 6.94 9.46
C ASP A 161 -16.06 5.46 9.27
N LYS A 162 -16.50 5.02 8.08
CA LYS A 162 -16.62 3.58 7.77
C LYS A 162 -15.29 2.85 7.89
N PHE A 163 -14.20 3.39 7.34
CA PHE A 163 -12.86 2.79 7.50
C PHE A 163 -12.45 2.73 8.98
N ARG A 164 -12.60 3.84 9.71
CA ARG A 164 -12.21 3.91 11.14
C ARG A 164 -13.03 2.98 12.02
N ASN A 165 -14.34 2.87 11.77
CA ASN A 165 -15.22 1.96 12.49
C ASN A 165 -14.87 0.48 12.23
N SER A 166 -14.26 0.18 11.09
CA SER A 166 -13.68 -1.12 10.75
C SER A 166 -12.27 -1.35 11.30
N GLY A 167 -11.76 -0.47 12.17
CA GLY A 167 -10.42 -0.57 12.78
C GLY A 167 -9.28 -0.07 11.88
N MET A 168 -9.58 0.54 10.74
CA MET A 168 -8.57 1.01 9.79
C MET A 168 -8.12 2.44 10.06
N LYS A 169 -6.85 2.73 9.80
CA LYS A 169 -6.33 4.11 9.80
C LYS A 169 -6.81 4.84 8.54
N ALA A 170 -7.44 5.99 8.72
CA ALA A 170 -7.91 6.79 7.60
C ALA A 170 -7.89 8.30 7.88
N THR A 171 -7.51 9.10 6.89
CA THR A 171 -7.55 10.58 6.89
C THR A 171 -8.13 11.10 5.60
N ILE A 172 -8.70 12.30 5.61
CA ILE A 172 -9.19 12.95 4.40
C ILE A 172 -8.03 13.72 3.77
N VAL A 173 -7.88 13.62 2.44
CA VAL A 173 -6.86 14.35 1.67
C VAL A 173 -7.49 15.03 0.44
N PRO A 174 -6.99 16.20 0.00
CA PRO A 174 -7.38 16.77 -1.28
C PRO A 174 -6.71 16.02 -2.44
N HIS A 175 -7.41 15.87 -3.57
CA HIS A 175 -6.86 15.26 -4.79
C HIS A 175 -5.67 16.07 -5.32
N ALA A 176 -5.89 17.33 -5.73
CA ALA A 176 -4.83 18.20 -6.26
C ALA A 176 -5.23 19.69 -6.26
N PRO A 177 -4.27 20.63 -6.30
CA PRO A 177 -4.54 22.08 -6.30
C PRO A 177 -5.46 22.59 -7.43
N TYR A 178 -5.45 21.96 -8.61
CA TYR A 178 -6.31 22.35 -9.73
C TYR A 178 -7.73 21.77 -9.66
N SER A 179 -7.97 20.85 -8.73
CA SER A 179 -9.20 20.05 -8.61
C SER A 179 -9.94 20.24 -7.29
N VAL A 180 -9.35 21.04 -6.39
CA VAL A 180 -9.83 21.31 -5.04
C VAL A 180 -9.60 22.80 -4.74
N PRO A 181 -10.66 23.60 -4.53
CA PRO A 181 -10.52 25.01 -4.19
C PRO A 181 -9.97 25.17 -2.77
N PRO A 182 -9.28 26.28 -2.45
CA PRO A 182 -8.72 26.53 -1.12
C PRO A 182 -9.72 26.51 0.05
N LYS A 183 -11.02 26.63 -0.23
CA LYS A 183 -12.09 26.58 0.77
C LYS A 183 -12.46 25.16 1.22
N LEU A 184 -12.01 24.12 0.52
CA LEU A 184 -12.24 22.70 0.86
C LEU A 184 -11.14 22.19 1.79
#